data_AF-A0A914Q1B0-F1
#
_entry.id   AF-A0A914Q1B0-F1
#
_cell.length_a   1.000
_cell.length_b   1.000
_cell.length_c   1.000
_cell.angle_alpha   90.00
_cell.angle_beta   90.00
_cell.angle_gamma   90.00
#
_symmetry.space_group_name_H-M   'P 1'
#
loop_
_entity.id
_entity.type
_entity.pdbx_description
1 polymer ?
#
loop_
_entity_poly.entity_id
_entity_poly.type
_entity_poly.pdbx_seq_one_letter_code
_entity_poly.pdbx_strand_id
1 'polypeptide(L)'
;MTQMSAYRVVHNRDMVAHLPPMIVYDYYHHVQEIWYQNDMAVGDPYFMCNPYDGEDSSCSDSLTFTTSIDDHKHYFGLEVSNYGSNGCSNDGSKAFKPAKTLSRPYRLQRMDKEKLAKKVLNVKKQSRLHKNKILH
;
A
#
# COMPACT_ATOMS: atom_id res chain seq x y z
N MET A 1 6.28 14.18 -27.23
CA MET A 1 5.33 13.86 -26.15
C MET A 1 4.93 12.42 -26.34
N THR A 2 5.40 11.52 -25.48
CA THR A 2 4.92 10.13 -25.45
C THR A 2 3.47 10.15 -25.00
N GLN A 3 2.57 9.67 -25.84
CA GLN A 3 1.17 9.46 -25.49
C GLN A 3 1.11 8.25 -24.55
N MET A 4 0.66 8.43 -23.31
CA MET A 4 0.34 7.30 -22.42
C MET A 4 -0.84 6.54 -23.03
N SER A 5 -0.61 5.34 -23.54
CA SER A 5 -1.65 4.56 -24.22
C SER A 5 -2.69 3.96 -23.25
N ALA A 6 -2.36 3.83 -21.96
CA ALA A 6 -3.25 3.41 -20.88
C ALA A 6 -2.57 3.69 -19.53
N TYR A 7 -3.35 3.84 -18.46
CA TYR A 7 -2.86 3.86 -17.07
C TYR A 7 -3.84 3.13 -16.14
N ARG A 8 -3.32 2.61 -15.02
CA ARG A 8 -4.13 2.08 -13.91
C ARG A 8 -4.10 3.03 -12.73
N VAL A 9 -5.15 2.99 -11.90
CA VAL A 9 -5.24 3.76 -10.66
C VAL A 9 -5.36 2.78 -9.50
N VAL A 10 -4.43 2.87 -8.54
CA VAL A 10 -4.37 2.00 -7.36
C VAL A 10 -4.60 2.83 -6.10
N HIS A 11 -5.51 2.37 -5.25
CA HIS A 11 -5.78 3.00 -3.96
C HIS A 11 -4.96 2.33 -2.87
N ASN A 12 -4.01 3.07 -2.30
CA ASN A 12 -3.27 2.75 -1.08
C ASN A 12 -2.90 1.26 -0.94
N ARG A 13 -3.61 0.48 -0.10
CA ARG A 13 -3.35 -0.94 0.19
C ARG A 13 -4.38 -1.88 -0.45
N ASP A 14 -4.98 -1.50 -1.57
CA ASP A 14 -5.85 -2.34 -2.39
C ASP A 14 -5.16 -3.69 -2.67
N MET A 15 -5.76 -4.78 -2.19
CA MET A 15 -5.20 -6.11 -2.37
C MET A 15 -5.29 -6.63 -3.81
N VAL A 16 -6.31 -6.21 -4.55
CA VAL A 16 -6.65 -6.78 -5.87
C VAL A 16 -5.65 -6.35 -6.93
N ALA A 17 -5.07 -5.15 -6.80
CA ALA A 17 -4.01 -4.66 -7.68
C ALA A 17 -2.74 -5.52 -7.66
N HIS A 18 -2.56 -6.40 -6.67
CA HIS A 18 -1.39 -7.28 -6.52
C HIS A 18 -1.73 -8.76 -6.73
N LEU A 19 -2.93 -9.06 -7.26
CA LEU A 19 -3.37 -10.42 -7.55
C LEU A 19 -3.55 -10.64 -9.06
N PRO A 20 -3.15 -11.81 -9.59
CA PRO A 20 -2.42 -12.88 -8.91
C PRO A 20 -0.96 -12.48 -8.58
N PRO A 21 -0.35 -13.01 -7.50
CA PRO A 21 1.00 -12.62 -7.11
C PRO A 21 2.04 -12.96 -8.19
N MET A 22 2.80 -11.94 -8.63
CA MET A 22 3.87 -12.07 -9.63
C MET A 22 4.85 -13.20 -9.28
N ILE A 23 5.29 -13.29 -8.01
CA ILE A 23 6.28 -14.28 -7.56
C ILE A 23 5.84 -15.73 -7.83
N VAL A 24 4.54 -15.99 -7.81
CA VAL A 24 3.99 -17.36 -7.97
C VAL A 24 3.58 -17.63 -9.41
N TYR A 25 3.07 -16.62 -10.10
CA TYR A 25 2.34 -16.80 -11.36
C TYR A 25 2.90 -16.03 -12.56
N ASP A 26 3.94 -15.22 -12.37
CA ASP A 26 4.64 -14.50 -13.44
C ASP A 26 3.73 -13.55 -14.27
N TYR A 27 2.71 -12.99 -13.62
CA TYR A 27 1.87 -11.93 -14.21
C TYR A 27 2.50 -10.57 -13.99
N TYR A 28 2.41 -9.73 -15.03
CA TYR A 28 2.93 -8.37 -15.04
C TYR A 28 1.86 -7.41 -15.52
N HIS A 29 1.78 -6.25 -14.89
CA HIS A 29 0.89 -5.19 -15.29
C HIS A 29 1.48 -4.32 -16.40
N HIS A 30 0.60 -3.58 -17.08
CA HIS A 30 1.04 -2.50 -17.95
C HIS A 30 1.72 -1.40 -17.14
N VAL A 31 2.65 -0.71 -17.80
CA VAL A 31 3.68 0.11 -17.15
C VAL A 31 3.17 1.30 -16.33
N GLN A 32 2.11 1.98 -16.76
CA GLN A 32 1.73 3.22 -16.12
C GLN A 32 0.73 3.01 -14.97
N GLU A 33 1.22 3.24 -13.75
CA GLU A 33 0.42 3.30 -12.54
C GLU A 33 0.33 4.73 -11.99
N ILE A 34 -0.86 5.06 -11.48
CA ILE A 34 -1.14 6.23 -10.65
C ILE A 34 -1.54 5.72 -9.27
N TRP A 35 -0.74 6.02 -8.26
CA TRP A 35 -0.93 5.48 -6.92
C TRP A 35 -1.33 6.56 -5.92
N TYR A 36 -2.44 6.34 -5.24
CA TYR A 36 -2.92 7.21 -4.17
C TYR A 36 -2.57 6.60 -2.82
N GLN A 37 -1.45 7.03 -2.25
CA GLN A 37 -1.03 6.61 -0.92
C GLN A 37 -1.70 7.46 0.19
N ASN A 38 -3.02 7.59 0.13
CA ASN A 38 -3.88 8.38 1.03
C ASN A 38 -5.31 7.83 0.96
N ASP A 39 -6.32 8.64 1.32
CA ASP A 39 -7.73 8.24 1.34
C ASP A 39 -8.40 8.36 -0.04
N MET A 40 -7.66 8.79 -1.07
CA MET A 40 -8.14 9.05 -2.43
C MET A 40 -9.42 9.89 -2.44
N ALA A 41 -9.47 10.95 -1.63
CA ALA A 41 -10.53 11.94 -1.72
C ALA A 41 -10.37 12.80 -2.98
N VAL A 42 -11.44 13.49 -3.39
CA VAL A 42 -11.37 14.42 -4.52
C VAL A 42 -10.35 15.52 -4.20
N GLY A 43 -9.33 15.65 -5.05
CA GLY A 43 -8.26 16.64 -4.88
C GLY A 43 -7.04 16.14 -4.10
N ASP A 44 -7.08 14.91 -3.58
CA ASP A 44 -5.91 14.32 -2.93
C ASP A 44 -4.75 14.14 -3.93
N PRO A 45 -3.49 14.30 -3.46
CA PRO A 45 -2.32 14.12 -4.32
C PRO A 45 -2.13 12.63 -4.67
N TYR A 46 -1.43 12.38 -5.77
CA TYR A 46 -1.07 11.04 -6.21
C TYR A 46 0.41 10.96 -6.60
N PHE A 47 0.92 9.74 -6.66
CA PHE A 47 2.23 9.42 -7.21
C PHE A 47 2.06 8.90 -8.64
N MET A 48 2.80 9.48 -9.56
CA MET A 48 2.94 8.95 -10.92
C MET A 48 4.14 8.01 -10.93
N CYS A 49 3.87 6.71 -11.05
CA CYS A 49 4.90 5.68 -11.03
C CYS A 49 5.71 5.66 -12.32
N ASN A 50 6.83 4.93 -12.31
CA ASN A 50 7.72 4.81 -13.46
C ASN A 50 6.94 4.37 -14.72
N PRO A 51 6.92 5.17 -15.80
CA PRO A 51 6.15 4.86 -17.00
C PRO A 51 6.73 3.70 -17.84
N TYR A 52 7.80 3.07 -17.38
CA TYR A 52 8.45 1.94 -18.05
C TYR A 52 8.52 0.67 -17.19
N ASP A 53 8.00 0.71 -15.97
CA ASP A 53 8.04 -0.41 -15.02
C ASP A 53 6.65 -0.64 -14.42
N GLY A 54 5.98 -1.70 -14.87
CA GLY A 54 4.64 -2.05 -14.41
C GLY A 54 4.58 -2.60 -12.98
N GLU A 55 5.72 -2.92 -12.39
CA GLU A 55 5.84 -3.42 -11.01
C GLU A 55 6.84 -2.55 -10.23
N ASP A 56 6.72 -1.23 -10.38
CA ASP A 56 7.61 -0.24 -9.77
C ASP A 56 7.65 -0.39 -8.23
N SER A 57 8.74 -0.96 -7.73
CA SER A 57 9.00 -1.17 -6.30
C SER A 57 9.08 0.10 -5.45
N SER A 58 9.02 1.29 -6.05
CA SER A 58 8.89 2.57 -5.35
C SER A 58 7.44 3.06 -5.20
N CYS A 59 6.48 2.38 -5.83
CA CYS A 59 5.05 2.67 -5.82
C CYS A 59 4.25 1.68 -4.95
N SER A 60 3.03 1.29 -5.34
CA SER A 60 2.20 0.36 -4.54
C SER A 60 2.91 -0.96 -4.24
N ASP A 61 3.78 -1.43 -5.13
CA ASP A 61 4.58 -2.66 -4.93
C ASP A 61 5.63 -2.52 -3.81
N SER A 62 5.91 -1.30 -3.33
CA SER A 62 6.73 -1.07 -2.14
C SER A 62 6.07 -1.58 -0.84
N LEU A 63 4.76 -1.82 -0.85
CA LEU A 63 4.00 -2.20 0.33
C LEU A 63 4.19 -3.68 0.68
N THR A 64 4.69 -3.95 1.89
CA THR A 64 4.84 -5.33 2.38
C THR A 64 3.50 -6.05 2.60
N PHE A 65 2.41 -5.30 2.79
CA PHE A 65 1.08 -5.85 3.06
C PHE A 65 -0.01 -5.01 2.38
N THR A 66 -0.68 -5.60 1.41
CA THR A 66 -1.78 -5.04 0.60
C THR A 66 -3.03 -5.86 0.85
N THR A 67 -3.71 -5.59 1.96
CA THR A 67 -4.82 -6.42 2.45
C THR A 67 -6.12 -5.65 2.65
N SER A 68 -6.27 -4.48 2.03
CA SER A 68 -7.45 -3.63 2.19
C SER A 68 -8.47 -3.88 1.08
N ILE A 69 -9.57 -4.56 1.42
CA ILE A 69 -10.77 -4.63 0.56
C ILE A 69 -11.47 -3.27 0.56
N ASP A 70 -11.30 -2.48 1.62
CA ASP A 70 -11.92 -1.16 1.73
C ASP A 70 -11.32 -0.19 0.71
N ASP A 71 -9.98 -0.14 0.61
CA ASP A 71 -9.27 0.69 -0.36
C ASP A 71 -9.64 0.27 -1.80
N HIS A 72 -9.81 -1.03 -2.04
CA HIS A 72 -10.26 -1.57 -3.33
C HIS A 72 -11.66 -1.05 -3.76
N LYS A 73 -12.55 -0.83 -2.80
CA LYS A 73 -13.96 -0.48 -3.08
C LYS A 73 -14.20 1.02 -3.18
N HIS A 74 -13.29 1.84 -2.67
CA HIS A 74 -13.50 3.28 -2.52
C HIS A 74 -12.55 4.07 -3.39
N TYR A 75 -13.10 4.88 -4.31
CA TYR A 75 -12.33 5.73 -5.21
C TYR A 75 -12.96 7.12 -5.21
N PHE A 76 -12.16 8.17 -5.10
CA PHE A 76 -12.60 9.57 -5.15
C PHE A 76 -13.71 9.90 -4.13
N GLY A 77 -13.60 9.32 -2.92
CA GLY A 77 -14.59 9.49 -1.85
C GLY A 77 -15.90 8.73 -2.03
N LEU A 78 -15.99 7.86 -3.05
CA LEU A 78 -17.19 7.08 -3.39
C LEU A 78 -16.93 5.59 -3.25
N GLU A 79 -17.86 4.87 -2.65
CA GLU A 79 -17.90 3.41 -2.81
C GLU A 79 -18.40 3.07 -4.23
N VAL A 80 -17.53 2.52 -5.07
CA VAL A 80 -17.75 2.40 -6.52
C VAL A 80 -18.97 1.53 -6.85
N SER A 81 -19.13 0.41 -6.14
CA SER A 81 -20.25 -0.52 -6.37
C SER A 81 -21.61 0.11 -6.04
N ASN A 82 -21.69 0.83 -4.92
CA ASN A 82 -22.90 1.53 -4.51
C ASN A 82 -23.19 2.74 -5.41
N TYR A 83 -22.16 3.50 -5.80
CA TYR A 83 -22.30 4.56 -6.79
C TYR A 83 -22.91 4.07 -8.10
N GLY A 84 -22.42 2.94 -8.64
CA GLY A 84 -22.99 2.32 -9.84
C GLY A 84 -24.42 1.83 -9.64
N SER A 85 -24.71 1.16 -8.51
CA SER A 85 -26.04 0.61 -8.21
C SER A 85 -27.11 1.70 -8.03
N ASN A 86 -26.71 2.90 -7.62
CA ASN A 86 -27.59 4.07 -7.51
C ASN A 86 -27.69 4.89 -8.80
N GLY A 87 -27.28 4.34 -9.95
CA GLY A 87 -27.40 5.03 -11.24
C GLY A 87 -26.43 6.19 -11.42
N CYS A 88 -25.25 6.11 -10.81
CA CYS A 88 -24.18 7.11 -10.97
C CYS A 88 -24.54 8.52 -10.48
N SER A 89 -25.53 8.64 -9.60
CA SER A 89 -25.89 9.91 -8.96
C SER A 89 -25.10 10.14 -7.67
N ASN A 90 -24.63 11.37 -7.48
CA ASN A 90 -23.91 11.79 -6.25
C ASN A 90 -24.82 11.84 -5.01
N ASP A 91 -26.14 11.74 -5.20
CA ASP A 91 -27.15 11.85 -4.15
C ASP A 91 -27.26 10.56 -3.30
N GLY A 92 -26.74 9.43 -3.81
CA GLY A 92 -26.80 8.11 -3.15
C GLY A 92 -25.44 7.56 -2.67
N SER A 93 -24.33 8.17 -3.09
CA SER A 93 -23.01 7.77 -2.60
C SER A 93 -22.84 8.23 -1.16
N LYS A 94 -22.84 7.29 -0.21
CA LYS A 94 -22.35 7.59 1.14
C LYS A 94 -20.92 8.08 0.98
N ALA A 95 -20.67 9.35 1.32
CA ALA A 95 -19.32 9.88 1.39
C ALA A 95 -18.49 8.92 2.23
N PHE A 96 -17.41 8.39 1.64
CA PHE A 96 -16.48 7.54 2.35
C PHE A 96 -16.00 8.30 3.59
N LYS A 97 -16.36 7.80 4.78
CA LYS A 97 -15.81 8.28 6.03
C LYS A 97 -14.61 7.39 6.30
N PRO A 98 -13.37 7.85 6.08
CA PRO A 98 -12.20 7.02 6.33
C PRO A 98 -12.30 6.50 7.77
N ALA A 99 -12.04 5.20 7.95
CA ALA A 99 -11.96 4.62 9.28
C ALA A 99 -10.93 5.44 10.06
N LYS A 100 -11.42 6.20 11.07
CA LYS A 100 -10.70 7.14 11.92
C LYS A 100 -9.21 7.18 11.62
N THR A 101 -8.75 8.31 11.09
CA THR A 101 -7.36 8.75 11.10
C THR A 101 -6.70 8.26 12.40
N LEU A 102 -6.04 7.11 12.36
CA LEU A 102 -4.85 6.95 13.15
C LEU A 102 -3.95 7.99 12.51
N SER A 103 -3.88 9.15 13.17
CA SER A 103 -2.88 10.20 12.96
C SER A 103 -1.48 9.63 13.24
N ARG A 104 -1.15 8.51 12.60
CA ARG A 104 0.20 8.06 12.38
C ARG A 104 0.58 8.80 11.12
N PRO A 105 1.39 9.87 11.22
CA PRO A 105 1.87 10.53 10.02
C PRO A 105 2.43 9.46 9.08
N TYR A 106 2.25 9.67 7.78
CA TYR A 106 2.96 9.00 6.67
C TYR A 106 4.48 9.27 6.76
N ARG A 107 5.06 9.06 7.94
CA ARG A 107 6.48 8.92 8.17
C ARG A 107 6.78 7.49 7.75
N LEU A 108 7.33 7.36 6.54
CA LEU A 108 8.17 6.26 6.06
C LEU A 108 8.01 4.97 6.86
N GLN A 109 7.55 3.90 6.23
CA GLN A 109 7.81 2.53 6.71
C GLN A 109 9.33 2.25 6.68
N ARG A 110 10.13 2.97 7.46
CA ARG A 110 11.22 2.35 8.19
C ARG A 110 10.53 1.39 9.13
N MET A 111 10.46 0.12 8.74
CA MET A 111 10.57 -0.94 9.73
C MET A 111 11.62 -0.49 10.73
N ASP A 112 11.15 -0.32 11.96
CA ASP A 112 11.79 0.36 13.07
C ASP A 112 13.22 -0.16 13.24
N LYS A 113 14.21 0.48 12.58
CA LYS A 113 15.64 0.11 12.63
C LYS A 113 16.10 0.05 14.08
N GLU A 114 15.50 0.84 14.95
CA GLU A 114 15.70 0.77 16.39
C GLU A 114 15.09 -0.48 17.03
N LYS A 115 13.85 -0.87 16.74
CA LYS A 115 13.32 -2.17 17.23
C LYS A 115 14.12 -3.35 16.70
N LEU A 116 14.54 -3.34 15.44
CA LEU A 116 15.37 -4.40 14.89
C LEU A 116 16.75 -4.41 15.56
N ALA A 117 17.38 -3.25 15.74
CA ALA A 117 18.64 -3.13 16.46
C ALA A 117 18.51 -3.56 17.93
N LYS A 118 17.43 -3.16 18.62
CA LYS A 118 17.11 -3.58 20.00
C LYS A 118 16.90 -5.09 20.07
N LYS A 119 16.22 -5.70 19.09
CA LYS A 119 16.02 -7.16 19.01
C LYS A 119 17.35 -7.89 18.77
N VAL A 120 18.19 -7.42 17.85
CA VAL A 120 19.53 -7.97 17.58
C VAL A 120 20.45 -7.84 18.81
N LEU A 121 20.43 -6.70 19.50
CA LEU A 121 21.19 -6.48 20.73
C LEU A 121 20.73 -7.43 21.84
N ASN A 122 19.43 -7.66 21.99
CA ASN A 122 18.90 -8.55 23.02
C ASN A 122 19.28 -10.02 22.77
N VAL A 123 19.23 -10.47 21.51
CA VAL A 123 19.71 -11.80 21.10
C VAL A 123 21.21 -11.96 21.37
N LYS A 124 22.03 -10.95 21.05
CA LYS A 124 23.47 -10.96 21.36
C LYS A 124 23.74 -11.01 22.87
N LYS A 125 22.95 -10.30 23.68
CA LYS A 125 23.06 -10.30 25.14
C LYS A 125 22.71 -11.66 25.74
N GLN A 126 21.65 -12.31 25.27
CA GLN A 126 21.27 -13.67 25.67
C GLN A 126 22.34 -14.71 25.30
N SER A 127 22.91 -14.62 24.08
CA SER A 127 24.02 -15.48 23.67
C SER A 127 25.25 -15.33 24.56
N ARG A 128 25.59 -14.09 24.97
CA ARG A 128 26.70 -13.80 25.90
C ARG A 128 26.45 -14.37 27.30
N LEU A 129 25.23 -14.21 27.83
CA LEU A 129 24.81 -14.79 29.11
C LEU A 129 24.86 -16.32 29.07
N HIS A 130 24.43 -16.93 27.97
CA HIS A 130 24.48 -18.39 27.80
C HIS A 130 25.93 -18.90 27.75
N LYS A 131 26.83 -18.22 27.02
CA LYS A 131 28.26 -18.56 26.98
C LYS A 131 28.94 -18.46 28.35
N ASN A 132 28.63 -17.43 29.14
CA ASN A 132 29.20 -17.27 30.48
C ASN A 132 28.67 -18.30 31.49
N LYS A 133 27.49 -18.89 31.24
CA LYS A 133 26.90 -19.94 32.08
C LYS A 133 27.47 -21.33 31.78
N ILE A 134 28.17 -21.50 30.66
CA ILE A 134 28.82 -22.76 30.24
C ILE A 134 30.31 -22.79 30.67
N LEU A 135 30.87 -21.64 31.08
CA LEU A 135 32.28 -21.47 31.48
C LEU A 135 32.50 -21.58 33.01
N HIS A 136 31.52 -22.06 33.76
CA HIS A 136 31.58 -22.44 35.18
C HIS A 136 31.08 -23.88 35.34
#